data_AF-A0A1J6IZG5-F1
#
_entry.id   AF-A0A1J6IZG5-F1
#
_cell.length_a   1.000
_cell.length_b   1.000
_cell.length_c   1.000
_cell.angle_alpha   90.00
_cell.angle_beta   90.00
_cell.angle_gamma   90.00
#
_symmetry.space_group_name_H-M   'P 1'
#
loop_
_entity.id
_entity.type
_entity.pdbx_description
1 polymer ?
#
loop_
_entity_poly.entity_id
_entity_poly.type
_entity_poly.pdbx_seq_one_letter_code
_entity_poly.pdbx_strand_id
1 'polypeptide(L)'
;MESKPSIGFGPSSSPLLSLSTFVHQHWSRLGAELTTRFDEAKRLTSKFAADFIPPLPASHSYPLSLPFASVSQRQDKVSKNAGLSSDYVAKTLIGTSVYTVSNSNNEFVLISDPNGAKSIGLLCFRQEDAEAFLAQVRLRKGEVRGGAKVVPLTLDQVYMLKVEGIAFRFLPDPVQVQNAIELKASDVKTGFDGVPVFQSDLLVVKKRNRRYCPIYFRKEDIEKELSSRASRGGVSQHIMVGSLEDVLKKMEISQRHSGWEDLIFIPPGKSHSQHIQDVTKA
;
A
#
# COMPACT_ATOMS: atom_id res chain seq x y z
N MET A 1 54.27 -30.99 24.86
CA MET A 1 54.02 -31.63 23.56
C MET A 1 52.95 -32.67 23.81
N GLU A 2 51.75 -32.66 23.26
CA GLU A 2 51.14 -31.84 22.22
C GLU A 2 49.62 -32.03 22.35
N SER A 3 48.90 -30.98 22.02
CA SER A 3 47.46 -30.79 22.07
C SER A 3 46.67 -31.67 21.09
N LYS A 4 45.45 -32.08 21.47
CA LYS A 4 44.39 -32.39 20.51
C LYS A 4 43.02 -31.97 21.09
N PRO A 5 42.31 -31.02 20.49
CA PRO A 5 40.97 -30.63 20.95
C PRO A 5 39.90 -31.47 20.24
N SER A 6 38.92 -31.94 21.02
CA SER A 6 37.68 -32.53 20.51
C SER A 6 36.77 -31.43 20.00
N ILE A 7 36.45 -31.48 18.70
CA ILE A 7 35.52 -30.55 18.04
C ILE A 7 34.09 -30.91 18.46
N GLY A 8 33.46 -30.00 19.20
CA GLY A 8 32.03 -30.04 19.47
C GLY A 8 31.24 -29.66 18.22
N PHE A 9 30.43 -30.58 17.70
CA PHE A 9 29.37 -30.25 16.76
C PHE A 9 28.18 -29.68 17.53
N GLY A 10 28.10 -28.35 17.61
CA GLY A 10 26.86 -27.65 17.93
C GLY A 10 25.95 -27.63 16.71
N PRO A 11 24.61 -27.75 16.86
CA PRO A 11 23.70 -27.68 15.73
C PRO A 11 23.71 -26.25 15.16
N SER A 12 23.98 -26.16 13.86
CA SER A 12 23.91 -24.93 13.08
C SER A 12 22.47 -24.39 13.08
N SER A 13 22.25 -23.25 13.72
CA SER A 13 21.03 -22.46 13.60
C SER A 13 20.88 -21.98 12.16
N SER A 14 19.92 -22.54 11.44
CA SER A 14 19.58 -22.14 10.08
C SER A 14 18.65 -20.91 10.10
N PRO A 15 18.97 -19.80 9.40
CA PRO A 15 18.19 -18.56 9.42
C PRO A 15 16.82 -18.66 8.71
N LEU A 16 16.51 -19.81 8.10
CA LEU A 16 15.26 -20.03 7.35
C LEU A 16 14.05 -20.38 8.23
N LEU A 17 14.28 -20.81 9.47
CA LEU A 17 13.19 -21.13 10.40
C LEU A 17 12.52 -19.88 10.99
N SER A 18 13.20 -18.72 10.97
CA SER A 18 12.69 -17.47 11.56
C SER A 18 11.66 -16.74 10.68
N LEU A 19 11.69 -16.93 9.36
CA LEU A 19 10.68 -16.36 8.44
C LEU A 19 9.42 -17.23 8.43
N SER A 20 9.57 -18.54 8.58
CA SER A 20 8.46 -19.49 8.66
C SER A 20 7.55 -19.21 9.87
N THR A 21 8.13 -18.92 11.04
CA THR A 21 7.36 -18.58 12.24
C THR A 21 6.70 -17.21 12.16
N PHE A 22 7.30 -16.22 11.49
CA PHE A 22 6.68 -14.92 11.24
C PHE A 22 5.42 -15.06 10.37
N VAL A 23 5.51 -15.80 9.27
CA VAL A 23 4.36 -16.06 8.38
C VAL A 23 3.29 -16.86 9.12
N HIS A 24 3.67 -17.87 9.91
CA HIS A 24 2.71 -18.73 10.62
C HIS A 24 2.02 -18.02 11.80
N GLN A 25 2.73 -17.14 12.53
CA GLN A 25 2.13 -16.32 13.59
C GLN A 25 1.28 -15.18 13.03
N HIS A 26 1.72 -14.54 11.93
CA HIS A 26 0.96 -13.48 11.27
C HIS A 26 -0.29 -14.02 10.58
N TRP A 27 -0.29 -15.24 10.02
CA TRP A 27 -1.51 -15.80 9.41
C TRP A 27 -2.56 -16.24 10.44
N SER A 28 -2.12 -16.86 11.55
CA SER A 28 -3.02 -17.22 12.66
C SER A 28 -3.55 -15.98 13.39
N ARG A 29 -2.75 -14.92 13.48
CA ARG A 29 -3.15 -13.64 14.06
C ARG A 29 -3.99 -12.79 13.11
N LEU A 30 -3.70 -12.78 11.80
CA LEU A 30 -4.56 -12.17 10.77
C LEU A 30 -5.95 -12.80 10.80
N GLY A 31 -6.06 -14.13 10.92
CA GLY A 31 -7.36 -14.80 11.07
C GLY A 31 -8.17 -14.35 12.30
N ALA A 32 -7.50 -13.96 13.41
CA ALA A 32 -8.16 -13.53 14.65
C ALA A 32 -8.36 -12.00 14.75
N GLU A 33 -7.46 -11.20 14.16
CA GLU A 33 -7.44 -9.73 14.19
C GLU A 33 -8.31 -9.13 13.07
N LEU A 34 -8.56 -9.87 11.99
CA LEU A 34 -9.57 -9.51 10.97
C LEU A 34 -11.01 -9.61 11.49
N THR A 35 -11.25 -10.38 12.56
CA THR A 35 -12.57 -10.61 13.13
C THR A 35 -13.01 -9.48 14.06
N THR A 36 -12.09 -8.81 14.74
CA THR A 36 -12.43 -7.79 15.76
C THR A 36 -12.54 -6.37 15.21
N ARG A 37 -12.03 -6.09 14.01
CA ARG A 37 -12.18 -4.76 13.37
C ARG A 37 -13.37 -4.62 12.44
N PHE A 38 -14.11 -5.70 12.18
CA PHE A 38 -15.20 -5.71 11.20
C PHE A 38 -16.51 -5.08 11.73
N ASP A 39 -16.72 -4.99 13.05
CA ASP A 39 -17.95 -4.43 13.63
C ASP A 39 -17.89 -2.94 14.01
N GLU A 40 -16.70 -2.34 14.15
CA GLU A 40 -16.59 -0.97 14.70
C GLU A 40 -16.56 0.15 13.64
N ALA A 41 -16.28 -0.19 12.38
CA ALA A 41 -16.16 0.77 11.27
C ALA A 41 -17.48 1.34 10.75
N LYS A 42 -18.62 1.01 11.38
CA LYS A 42 -19.95 1.52 11.01
C LYS A 42 -20.63 2.37 12.09
N ARG A 43 -19.99 2.65 13.23
CA ARG A 43 -20.62 3.44 14.31
C ARG A 43 -19.72 4.40 15.11
N LEU A 44 -18.65 4.94 14.55
CA LEU A 44 -17.90 6.05 15.14
C LEU A 44 -17.50 7.11 14.11
N THR A 45 -18.48 7.69 13.43
CA THR A 45 -18.35 9.00 12.77
C THR A 45 -19.00 10.06 13.64
N SER A 46 -18.33 10.45 14.72
CA SER A 46 -18.49 11.77 15.35
C SER A 46 -17.45 11.91 16.47
N LYS A 47 -16.74 13.04 16.49
CA LYS A 47 -15.75 13.49 17.49
C LYS A 47 -14.33 12.95 17.35
N PHE A 48 -13.57 13.56 16.44
CA PHE A 48 -12.21 14.07 16.74
C PHE A 48 -11.95 15.26 15.83
N ALA A 49 -12.37 16.44 16.29
CA ALA A 49 -12.07 17.73 15.65
C ALA A 49 -11.91 18.77 16.76
N ALA A 50 -10.78 18.74 17.44
CA ALA A 50 -10.24 19.84 18.21
C ALA A 50 -8.85 19.39 18.65
N ASP A 51 -7.83 20.02 18.09
CA ASP A 51 -6.56 20.35 18.74
C ASP A 51 -5.47 20.57 17.68
N PHE A 52 -5.61 21.63 16.88
CA PHE A 52 -4.49 22.29 16.20
C PHE A 52 -4.89 23.73 15.84
N ILE A 53 -4.60 24.69 16.72
CA ILE A 53 -4.53 26.12 16.39
C ILE A 53 -3.18 26.64 16.88
N PRO A 54 -2.28 27.12 16.00
CA PRO A 54 -1.23 28.05 16.36
C PRO A 54 -1.61 29.51 16.00
N PRO A 55 -1.11 30.52 16.74
CA PRO A 55 -1.46 31.93 16.49
C PRO A 55 -0.65 32.53 15.33
N LEU A 56 -1.26 33.48 14.60
CA LEU A 56 -0.63 34.29 13.54
C LEU A 56 0.25 35.42 14.13
N PRO A 57 1.28 35.84 13.37
CA PRO A 57 1.42 37.26 13.05
C PRO A 57 1.44 37.51 11.54
N ALA A 58 1.16 38.77 11.20
CA ALA A 58 0.75 39.23 9.88
C ALA A 58 1.87 39.45 8.86
N SER A 59 1.44 39.38 7.60
CA SER A 59 1.84 40.19 6.44
C SER A 59 2.80 39.56 5.40
N HIS A 60 2.17 39.44 4.22
CA HIS A 60 2.67 39.52 2.85
C HIS A 60 3.44 38.39 2.17
N SER A 61 2.89 38.07 0.99
CA SER A 61 3.46 37.43 -0.21
C SER A 61 3.55 35.90 -0.25
N TYR A 62 2.46 35.30 -0.75
CA TYR A 62 2.28 33.98 -1.39
C TYR A 62 2.83 32.72 -0.69
N PRO A 63 1.99 31.66 -0.53
CA PRO A 63 2.33 30.46 -1.29
C PRO A 63 1.12 29.62 -1.79
N LEU A 64 1.33 28.99 -2.95
CA LEU A 64 0.70 27.73 -3.34
C LEU A 64 1.12 26.63 -2.35
N SER A 65 0.18 26.15 -1.55
CA SER A 65 0.30 24.97 -0.69
C SER A 65 -1.10 24.33 -0.67
N LEU A 66 -1.28 23.06 -1.06
CA LEU A 66 -1.18 21.88 -0.21
C LEU A 66 -1.62 20.64 -1.04
N PRO A 67 -1.08 19.42 -0.86
CA PRO A 67 -1.72 18.18 -1.34
C PRO A 67 -2.76 17.62 -0.34
N PHE A 68 -2.95 18.25 0.83
CA PHE A 68 -3.99 17.89 1.78
C PHE A 68 -4.46 19.15 2.53
N ALA A 69 -5.58 19.74 2.12
CA ALA A 69 -6.16 20.91 2.79
C ALA A 69 -7.66 20.74 3.06
N SER A 70 -8.00 21.01 4.32
CA SER A 70 -9.28 21.04 5.02
C SER A 70 -10.52 21.49 4.22
N VAL A 71 -11.61 20.71 4.31
CA VAL A 71 -12.96 21.06 3.82
C VAL A 71 -13.68 21.88 4.88
N SER A 72 -14.03 23.13 4.56
CA SER A 72 -15.07 23.87 5.27
C SER A 72 -16.44 23.45 4.72
N GLN A 73 -17.27 22.92 5.61
CA GLN A 73 -18.61 22.44 5.32
C GLN A 73 -19.54 23.63 5.00
N ARG A 74 -20.05 23.69 3.76
CA ARG A 74 -21.31 24.38 3.45
C ARG A 74 -22.25 23.43 2.72
N GLN A 75 -23.47 23.37 3.24
CA GLN A 75 -24.56 22.50 2.83
C GLN A 75 -25.14 22.85 1.44
N ASP A 76 -25.56 21.78 0.77
CA ASP A 76 -26.66 21.62 -0.20
C ASP A 76 -26.52 22.11 -1.65
N LYS A 77 -26.10 21.18 -2.52
CA LYS A 77 -26.93 20.64 -3.63
C LYS A 77 -26.21 19.46 -4.29
N VAL A 78 -26.92 18.34 -4.47
CA VAL A 78 -26.47 17.12 -5.14
C VAL A 78 -25.97 17.45 -6.56
N SER A 79 -24.67 17.62 -6.71
CA SER A 79 -23.97 17.61 -8.00
C SER A 79 -23.34 16.24 -8.16
N LYS A 80 -23.91 15.43 -9.07
CA LYS A 80 -23.27 14.18 -9.50
C LYS A 80 -21.93 14.51 -10.16
N ASN A 81 -20.87 13.90 -9.64
CA ASN A 81 -19.51 13.76 -10.20
C ASN A 81 -18.70 15.06 -10.46
N ALA A 82 -18.03 15.55 -9.42
CA ALA A 82 -16.87 16.45 -9.55
C ALA A 82 -15.51 15.77 -9.23
N GLY A 83 -15.53 14.48 -8.88
CA GLY A 83 -14.35 13.66 -8.61
C GLY A 83 -13.52 13.33 -9.86
N LEU A 84 -12.30 12.81 -9.67
CA LEU A 84 -11.56 12.18 -10.77
C LEU A 84 -12.33 10.92 -11.24
N SER A 85 -12.34 10.65 -12.55
CA SER A 85 -13.02 9.46 -13.07
C SER A 85 -12.28 8.19 -12.65
N SER A 86 -13.00 7.09 -12.43
CA SER A 86 -12.37 5.80 -12.11
C SER A 86 -11.36 5.37 -13.18
N ASP A 87 -11.65 5.62 -14.47
CA ASP A 87 -10.69 5.34 -15.54
C ASP A 87 -9.40 6.16 -15.42
N TYR A 88 -9.50 7.39 -14.91
CA TYR A 88 -8.33 8.23 -14.66
C TYR A 88 -7.50 7.67 -13.52
N VAL A 89 -8.13 7.33 -12.40
CA VAL A 89 -7.46 6.73 -11.23
C VAL A 89 -6.80 5.41 -11.62
N ALA A 90 -7.52 4.54 -12.35
CA ALA A 90 -6.97 3.28 -12.86
C ALA A 90 -5.70 3.50 -13.69
N LYS A 91 -5.70 4.49 -14.59
CA LYS A 91 -4.51 4.82 -15.40
C LYS A 91 -3.29 5.21 -14.58
N THR A 92 -3.47 5.82 -13.40
CA THR A 92 -2.34 6.18 -12.52
C THR A 92 -1.69 4.97 -11.85
N LEU A 93 -2.38 3.82 -11.82
CA LEU A 93 -1.93 2.57 -11.21
C LEU A 93 -1.22 1.63 -12.19
N ILE A 94 -1.15 2.00 -13.47
CA ILE A 94 -0.57 1.17 -14.53
C ILE A 94 0.88 0.82 -14.21
N GLY A 95 1.20 -0.45 -14.38
CA GLY A 95 2.57 -0.96 -14.32
C GLY A 95 3.00 -1.47 -12.94
N THR A 96 2.16 -1.32 -11.91
CA THR A 96 2.36 -2.01 -10.62
C THR A 96 1.65 -3.36 -10.64
N SER A 97 2.39 -4.43 -10.39
CA SER A 97 1.85 -5.79 -10.32
C SER A 97 1.52 -6.18 -8.89
N VAL A 98 0.45 -6.94 -8.73
CA VAL A 98 0.12 -7.72 -7.53
C VAL A 98 -0.11 -9.17 -7.93
N TYR A 99 -0.06 -10.09 -6.98
CA TYR A 99 -0.06 -11.51 -7.22
C TYR A 99 -1.23 -12.17 -6.51
N THR A 100 -1.96 -13.01 -7.21
CA THR A 100 -3.04 -13.81 -6.63
C THR A 100 -2.85 -15.28 -6.98
N VAL A 101 -3.60 -16.16 -6.33
CA VAL A 101 -3.60 -17.59 -6.65
C VAL A 101 -4.86 -17.91 -7.42
N SER A 102 -4.72 -18.53 -8.58
CA SER A 102 -5.83 -19.04 -9.38
C SER A 102 -5.83 -20.56 -9.38
N ASN A 103 -7.00 -21.17 -9.59
CA ASN A 103 -7.12 -22.59 -9.89
C ASN A 103 -6.75 -22.90 -11.37
N SER A 104 -6.94 -24.14 -11.80
CA SER A 104 -6.68 -24.59 -13.19
C SER A 104 -7.58 -23.93 -14.24
N ASN A 105 -8.75 -23.42 -13.82
CA ASN A 105 -9.71 -22.72 -14.69
C ASN A 105 -9.41 -21.21 -14.76
N ASN A 106 -8.30 -20.76 -14.17
CA ASN A 106 -7.95 -19.35 -13.99
C ASN A 106 -8.96 -18.56 -13.12
N GLU A 107 -9.71 -19.23 -12.26
CA GLU A 107 -10.58 -18.58 -11.27
C GLU A 107 -9.79 -18.29 -10.00
N PHE A 108 -10.07 -17.17 -9.33
CA PHE A 108 -9.38 -16.82 -8.09
C PHE A 108 -9.70 -17.81 -6.98
N VAL A 109 -8.68 -18.20 -6.23
CA VAL A 109 -8.86 -18.95 -4.99
C VAL A 109 -9.32 -17.97 -3.91
N LEU A 110 -10.47 -18.28 -3.32
CA LEU A 110 -11.11 -17.45 -2.31
C LEU A 110 -11.07 -18.12 -0.94
N ILE A 111 -11.08 -17.30 0.10
CA ILE A 111 -11.22 -17.72 1.50
C ILE A 111 -12.65 -17.41 1.92
N SER A 112 -13.43 -18.43 2.26
CA SER A 112 -14.78 -18.24 2.78
C SER A 112 -14.73 -17.49 4.13
N ASP A 113 -15.56 -16.47 4.29
CA ASP A 113 -15.81 -15.85 5.59
C ASP A 113 -16.61 -16.84 6.47
N PRO A 114 -16.18 -17.14 7.70
CA PRO A 114 -16.95 -17.96 8.64
C PRO A 114 -18.39 -17.48 8.86
N ASN A 115 -18.64 -16.17 8.71
CA ASN A 115 -19.97 -15.57 8.85
C ASN A 115 -20.82 -15.68 7.57
N GLY A 116 -20.28 -16.27 6.49
CA GLY A 116 -21.00 -16.63 5.27
C GLY A 116 -21.43 -15.48 4.35
N ALA A 117 -21.12 -14.23 4.69
CA ALA A 117 -21.64 -13.07 3.96
C ALA A 117 -20.84 -12.72 2.69
N LYS A 118 -19.51 -12.92 2.69
CA LYS A 118 -18.63 -12.61 1.54
C LYS A 118 -17.43 -13.55 1.49
N SER A 119 -17.01 -13.94 0.29
CA SER A 119 -15.73 -14.61 0.09
C SER A 119 -14.60 -13.58 0.02
N ILE A 120 -13.38 -13.94 0.42
CA ILE A 120 -12.22 -13.03 0.42
C ILE A 120 -11.21 -13.49 -0.62
N GLY A 121 -10.87 -12.61 -1.57
CA GLY A 121 -9.75 -12.82 -2.50
C GLY A 121 -8.50 -12.10 -2.01
N LEU A 122 -7.34 -12.77 -2.00
CA LEU A 122 -6.07 -12.17 -1.59
C LEU A 122 -5.27 -11.67 -2.80
N LEU A 123 -4.71 -10.47 -2.65
CA LEU A 123 -3.85 -9.79 -3.63
C LEU A 123 -2.53 -9.40 -2.95
N CYS A 124 -1.47 -10.13 -3.23
CA CYS A 124 -0.17 -9.94 -2.56
C CYS A 124 0.71 -8.97 -3.33
N PHE A 125 1.36 -8.04 -2.64
CA PHE A 125 2.36 -7.16 -3.28
C PHE A 125 3.67 -7.87 -3.58
N ARG A 126 3.91 -9.02 -2.94
CA ARG A 126 5.09 -9.87 -3.17
C ARG A 126 4.67 -11.21 -3.76
N GLN A 127 5.44 -11.66 -4.74
CA GLN A 127 5.21 -12.96 -5.37
C GLN A 127 5.43 -14.10 -4.37
N GLU A 128 6.48 -14.00 -3.54
CA GLU A 128 6.80 -15.02 -2.52
C GLU A 128 5.65 -15.24 -1.54
N ASP A 129 4.90 -14.19 -1.19
CA ASP A 129 3.77 -14.29 -0.27
C ASP A 129 2.56 -14.99 -0.94
N ALA A 130 2.34 -14.76 -2.24
CA ALA A 130 1.36 -15.51 -3.03
C ALA A 130 1.77 -16.99 -3.23
N GLU A 131 3.06 -17.26 -3.39
CA GLU A 131 3.59 -18.63 -3.47
C GLU A 131 3.44 -19.38 -2.14
N ALA A 132 3.67 -18.69 -1.01
CA ALA A 132 3.42 -19.24 0.31
C ALA A 132 1.92 -19.56 0.50
N PHE A 133 1.02 -18.66 0.07
CA PHE A 133 -0.41 -18.94 0.09
C PHE A 133 -0.78 -20.14 -0.81
N LEU A 134 -0.21 -20.22 -2.01
CA LEU A 134 -0.39 -21.37 -2.91
C LEU A 134 0.07 -22.69 -2.27
N ALA A 135 1.19 -22.69 -1.55
CA ALA A 135 1.66 -23.87 -0.82
C ALA A 135 0.62 -24.31 0.23
N GLN A 136 0.03 -23.37 0.98
CA GLN A 136 -1.04 -23.65 1.94
C GLN A 136 -2.30 -24.22 1.27
N VAL A 137 -2.69 -23.67 0.12
CA VAL A 137 -3.83 -24.16 -0.67
C VAL A 137 -3.58 -25.61 -1.14
N ARG A 138 -2.36 -25.94 -1.56
CA ARG A 138 -1.99 -27.30 -1.98
C ARG A 138 -1.96 -28.31 -0.84
N LEU A 139 -1.65 -27.87 0.39
CA LEU A 139 -1.67 -28.72 1.58
C LEU A 139 -3.10 -29.11 1.98
N ARG A 140 -4.08 -28.22 1.76
CA ARG A 140 -5.51 -28.51 1.96
C ARG A 140 -6.03 -29.39 0.82
N LYS A 141 -5.63 -30.68 0.83
CA LYS A 141 -6.16 -31.73 -0.06
C LYS A 141 -7.68 -31.83 0.12
N GLY A 142 -8.45 -31.30 -0.84
CA GLY A 142 -9.91 -31.45 -0.83
C GLY A 142 -10.60 -30.81 -2.02
N GLU A 143 -10.30 -29.54 -2.33
CA GLU A 143 -11.13 -28.76 -3.27
C GLU A 143 -10.35 -28.20 -4.47
N VAL A 144 -9.04 -27.94 -4.32
CA VAL A 144 -8.22 -27.36 -5.38
C VAL A 144 -7.44 -28.48 -6.08
N ARG A 145 -8.07 -29.13 -7.06
CA ARG A 145 -7.44 -30.17 -7.91
C ARG A 145 -6.21 -29.59 -8.62
N GLY A 146 -5.01 -29.95 -8.15
CA GLY A 146 -3.75 -30.12 -8.90
C GLY A 146 -3.18 -28.99 -9.78
N GLY A 147 -3.89 -27.90 -10.04
CA GLY A 147 -3.52 -26.92 -11.08
C GLY A 147 -3.51 -25.47 -10.61
N ALA A 148 -3.46 -25.24 -9.29
CA ALA A 148 -3.35 -23.89 -8.78
C ALA A 148 -1.96 -23.29 -9.04
N LYS A 149 -1.96 -22.01 -9.43
CA LYS A 149 -0.77 -21.25 -9.81
C LYS A 149 -0.88 -19.80 -9.32
N VAL A 150 0.27 -19.17 -9.16
CA VAL A 150 0.33 -17.72 -8.93
C VAL A 150 0.13 -17.02 -10.27
N VAL A 151 -0.74 -16.01 -10.28
CA VAL A 151 -1.06 -15.19 -11.45
C VAL A 151 -0.77 -13.73 -11.12
N PRO A 152 0.06 -13.04 -11.91
CA PRO A 152 0.22 -11.60 -11.79
C PRO A 152 -1.01 -10.87 -12.35
N LEU A 153 -1.45 -9.86 -11.64
CA LEU A 153 -2.46 -8.88 -12.05
C LEU A 153 -1.86 -7.49 -11.94
N THR A 154 -2.36 -6.52 -12.71
CA THR A 154 -1.95 -5.13 -12.54
C THR A 154 -2.91 -4.38 -11.61
N LEU A 155 -2.42 -3.39 -10.87
CA LEU A 155 -3.26 -2.64 -9.93
C LEU A 155 -4.41 -1.88 -10.62
N ASP A 156 -4.23 -1.43 -11.86
CA ASP A 156 -5.30 -0.80 -12.64
C ASP A 156 -6.43 -1.79 -12.94
N GLN A 157 -6.11 -3.05 -13.27
CA GLN A 157 -7.10 -4.10 -13.44
C GLN A 157 -7.82 -4.38 -12.13
N VAL A 158 -7.06 -4.57 -11.05
CA VAL A 158 -7.60 -4.83 -9.71
C VAL A 158 -8.53 -3.73 -9.23
N TYR A 159 -8.16 -2.47 -9.43
CA TYR A 159 -8.98 -1.33 -9.05
C TYR A 159 -10.34 -1.33 -9.77
N MET A 160 -10.37 -1.83 -11.00
CA MET A 160 -11.60 -1.97 -11.78
C MET A 160 -12.37 -3.28 -11.51
N LEU A 161 -11.78 -4.25 -10.79
CA LEU A 161 -12.46 -5.49 -10.42
C LEU A 161 -13.56 -5.20 -9.41
N LYS A 162 -14.80 -5.25 -9.89
CA LYS A 162 -16.02 -5.24 -9.05
C LYS A 162 -16.74 -6.56 -9.26
N VAL A 163 -16.78 -7.35 -8.20
CA VAL A 163 -17.45 -8.64 -8.18
C VAL A 163 -18.40 -8.67 -6.99
N GLU A 164 -19.60 -9.17 -7.22
CA GLU A 164 -20.59 -9.32 -6.16
C GLU A 164 -20.21 -10.48 -5.24
N GLY A 165 -20.42 -10.32 -3.93
CA GLY A 165 -20.17 -11.39 -2.96
C GLY A 165 -18.70 -11.68 -2.65
N ILE A 166 -17.73 -10.95 -3.23
CA ILE A 166 -16.31 -11.12 -2.92
C ILE A 166 -15.69 -9.79 -2.48
N ALA A 167 -14.90 -9.82 -1.41
CA ALA A 167 -14.05 -8.72 -0.99
C ALA A 167 -12.59 -9.04 -1.32
N PHE A 168 -11.95 -8.21 -2.14
CA PHE A 168 -10.51 -8.32 -2.36
C PHE A 168 -9.75 -7.58 -1.25
N ARG A 169 -8.70 -8.22 -0.73
CA ARG A 169 -7.82 -7.64 0.28
C ARG A 169 -6.37 -7.69 -0.19
N PHE A 170 -5.69 -6.57 -0.01
CA PHE A 170 -4.26 -6.51 -0.23
C PHE A 170 -3.50 -7.14 0.93
N LEU A 171 -2.46 -7.89 0.59
CA LEU A 171 -1.42 -8.30 1.51
C LEU A 171 -0.18 -7.44 1.21
N PRO A 172 0.13 -6.45 2.05
CA PRO A 172 1.26 -5.53 1.80
C PRO A 172 2.59 -6.23 2.03
N ASP A 173 3.65 -5.66 1.44
CA ASP A 173 5.03 -6.07 1.74
C ASP A 173 5.34 -5.79 3.22
N PRO A 174 5.69 -6.81 4.03
CA PRO A 174 5.97 -6.64 5.46
C PRO A 174 7.15 -5.69 5.73
N VAL A 175 8.14 -5.62 4.83
CA VAL A 175 9.26 -4.68 4.96
C VAL A 175 8.76 -3.25 4.86
N GLN A 176 7.83 -2.99 3.93
CA GLN A 176 7.27 -1.66 3.74
C GLN A 176 6.32 -1.26 4.87
N VAL A 177 5.60 -2.23 5.45
CA VAL A 177 4.80 -2.01 6.67
C VAL A 177 5.70 -1.58 7.83
N GLN A 178 6.80 -2.28 8.06
CA GLN A 178 7.76 -1.92 9.10
C GLN A 178 8.36 -0.53 8.87
N ASN A 179 8.80 -0.25 7.65
CA ASN A 179 9.29 1.06 7.24
C ASN A 179 8.29 2.19 7.52
N ALA A 180 7.00 1.94 7.27
CA ALA A 180 5.93 2.90 7.47
C ALA A 180 5.65 3.18 8.96
N ILE A 181 5.71 2.15 9.80
CA ILE A 181 5.56 2.27 11.26
C ILE A 181 6.72 3.11 11.84
N GLU A 182 7.95 2.83 11.41
CA GLU A 182 9.15 3.57 11.85
C GLU A 182 9.10 5.06 11.47
N LEU A 183 8.60 5.38 10.27
CA LEU A 183 8.43 6.77 9.83
C LEU A 183 7.26 7.48 10.54
N LYS A 184 6.27 6.75 11.05
CA LYS A 184 5.12 7.27 11.83
C LYS A 184 5.35 7.28 13.35
N ALA A 185 6.60 7.21 13.82
CA ALA A 185 7.02 6.98 15.21
C ALA A 185 6.38 7.83 16.35
N SER A 186 5.52 8.80 16.05
CA SER A 186 4.67 9.45 17.04
C SER A 186 3.59 8.54 17.64
N ASP A 187 3.27 7.39 17.01
CA ASP A 187 2.14 6.53 17.45
C ASP A 187 2.42 5.01 17.34
N VAL A 188 3.58 4.57 17.87
CA VAL A 188 4.09 3.17 17.84
C VAL A 188 3.13 2.14 18.44
N LYS A 189 2.10 2.57 19.17
CA LYS A 189 1.09 1.69 19.79
C LYS A 189 0.10 1.12 18.78
N THR A 190 0.04 1.67 17.57
CA THR A 190 -0.90 1.25 16.53
C THR A 190 -0.14 0.69 15.34
N GLY A 191 -0.53 -0.50 14.85
CA GLY A 191 0.01 -1.07 13.62
C GLY A 191 -0.35 -0.21 12.40
N PHE A 192 0.21 -0.53 11.23
CA PHE A 192 -0.15 0.14 9.99
C PHE A 192 -1.37 -0.52 9.34
N ASP A 193 -2.37 0.28 8.97
CA ASP A 193 -3.57 -0.18 8.27
C ASP A 193 -3.52 0.18 6.78
N GLY A 194 -3.75 -0.80 5.91
CA GLY A 194 -3.66 -0.69 4.45
C GLY A 194 -2.26 -0.92 3.87
N VAL A 195 -2.10 -0.61 2.58
CA VAL A 195 -0.82 -0.77 1.86
C VAL A 195 0.00 0.52 1.98
N PRO A 196 1.21 0.47 2.56
CA PRO A 196 2.05 1.66 2.68
C PRO A 196 2.46 2.24 1.33
N VAL A 197 2.41 3.57 1.24
CA VAL A 197 2.97 4.35 0.15
C VAL A 197 3.73 5.56 0.69
N PHE A 198 4.76 5.97 -0.05
CA PHE A 198 5.73 6.99 0.38
C PHE A 198 5.78 8.15 -0.61
N GLN A 199 5.85 9.38 -0.10
CA GLN A 199 5.89 10.60 -0.90
C GLN A 199 6.88 11.61 -0.32
N SER A 200 7.42 12.49 -1.17
CA SER A 200 8.18 13.66 -0.74
C SER A 200 7.91 14.86 -1.64
N ASP A 201 7.75 16.04 -1.05
CA ASP A 201 7.57 17.29 -1.78
C ASP A 201 8.81 17.71 -2.58
N LEU A 202 9.99 17.17 -2.23
CA LEU A 202 11.25 17.44 -2.92
C LEU A 202 11.37 16.74 -4.29
N LEU A 203 10.49 15.76 -4.57
CA LEU A 203 10.51 14.95 -5.80
C LEU A 203 9.42 15.35 -6.81
N VAL A 204 8.74 16.46 -6.58
CA VAL A 204 7.79 17.01 -7.55
C VAL A 204 8.51 17.35 -8.86
N VAL A 205 8.03 16.80 -9.98
CA VAL A 205 8.62 16.99 -11.31
C VAL A 205 7.69 17.80 -12.19
N LYS A 206 8.23 18.69 -13.03
CA LYS A 206 7.49 19.38 -14.09
C LYS A 206 7.98 18.92 -15.46
N LYS A 207 7.07 18.39 -16.28
CA LYS A 207 7.37 17.91 -17.65
C LYS A 207 6.21 18.22 -18.58
N ARG A 208 6.50 18.75 -19.78
CA ARG A 208 5.47 19.08 -20.80
C ARG A 208 4.29 19.91 -20.26
N ASN A 209 4.58 20.97 -19.51
CA ASN A 209 3.58 21.82 -18.84
C ASN A 209 2.65 21.11 -17.84
N ARG A 210 2.99 19.88 -17.43
CA ARG A 210 2.29 19.13 -16.39
C ARG A 210 3.19 18.94 -15.17
N ARG A 211 2.59 19.00 -13.99
CA ARG A 211 3.22 18.66 -12.72
C ARG A 211 2.96 17.18 -12.42
N TYR A 212 3.96 16.51 -11.87
CA TYR A 212 3.91 15.13 -11.44
C TYR A 212 4.37 15.06 -9.99
N CYS A 213 3.57 14.40 -9.16
CA CYS A 213 3.80 14.16 -7.75
C CYS A 213 3.97 12.64 -7.56
N PRO A 214 5.21 12.12 -7.57
CA PRO A 214 5.47 10.70 -7.50
C PRO A 214 5.10 10.11 -6.13
N ILE A 215 4.44 8.95 -6.14
CA ILE A 215 4.13 8.13 -4.96
C ILE A 215 4.80 6.77 -5.14
N TYR A 216 5.56 6.32 -4.15
CA TYR A 216 6.35 5.09 -4.21
C TYR A 216 5.76 4.00 -3.32
N PHE A 217 5.80 2.75 -3.77
CA PHE A 217 5.44 1.58 -2.96
C PHE A 217 6.58 1.09 -2.06
N ARG A 218 7.82 1.50 -2.35
CA ARG A 218 9.01 1.11 -1.58
C ARG A 218 9.74 2.32 -1.05
N LYS A 219 10.08 2.30 0.23
CA LYS A 219 10.88 3.34 0.88
C LYS A 219 12.26 3.47 0.23
N GLU A 220 12.85 2.34 -0.15
CA GLU A 220 14.21 2.31 -0.72
C GLU A 220 14.27 3.06 -2.06
N ASP A 221 13.18 3.01 -2.85
CA ASP A 221 13.12 3.71 -4.14
C ASP A 221 13.05 5.24 -3.94
N ILE A 222 12.25 5.72 -3.00
CA ILE A 222 12.15 7.16 -2.71
C ILE A 222 13.43 7.70 -2.07
N GLU A 223 14.07 6.94 -1.18
CA GLU A 223 15.33 7.33 -0.54
C GLU A 223 16.46 7.46 -1.55
N LYS A 224 16.52 6.55 -2.54
CA LYS A 224 17.48 6.62 -3.64
C LYS A 224 17.32 7.90 -4.45
N GLU A 225 16.08 8.27 -4.79
CA GLU A 225 15.79 9.49 -5.55
C GLU A 225 16.11 10.76 -4.75
N LEU A 226 15.82 10.76 -3.44
CA LEU A 226 16.11 11.88 -2.54
C LEU A 226 17.60 12.07 -2.23
N SER A 227 18.39 10.99 -2.22
CA SER A 227 19.83 11.05 -1.92
C SER A 227 20.61 11.97 -2.87
N SER A 228 20.11 12.15 -4.10
CA SER A 228 20.69 13.08 -5.08
C SER A 228 20.35 14.56 -4.84
N ARG A 229 19.38 14.85 -3.97
CA ARG A 229 18.79 16.20 -3.75
C ARG A 229 18.89 16.68 -2.31
N ALA A 230 19.03 15.79 -1.34
CA ALA A 230 19.13 16.13 0.07
C ALA A 230 20.51 16.71 0.38
N SER A 231 20.60 18.04 0.47
CA SER A 231 21.87 18.74 0.75
C SER A 231 22.17 18.84 2.26
N ARG A 232 21.15 18.93 3.13
CA ARG A 232 21.31 19.09 4.59
C ARG A 232 20.06 18.60 5.34
N GLY A 233 20.12 17.41 5.93
CA GLY A 233 19.02 16.74 6.64
C GLY A 233 19.01 15.24 6.40
N GLY A 234 18.51 14.44 7.34
CA GLY A 234 18.35 13.00 7.12
C GLY A 234 17.28 12.75 6.06
N VAL A 235 17.56 11.94 5.04
CA VAL A 235 16.65 11.67 3.90
C VAL A 235 15.23 11.32 4.37
N SER A 236 15.13 10.51 5.42
CA SER A 236 13.86 10.05 5.98
C SER A 236 12.98 11.15 6.59
N GLN A 237 13.54 12.32 6.95
CA GLN A 237 12.77 13.45 7.49
C GLN A 237 11.86 14.11 6.44
N HIS A 238 12.13 13.86 5.16
CA HIS A 238 11.38 14.42 4.04
C HIS A 238 10.39 13.42 3.42
N ILE A 239 10.19 12.25 4.06
CA ILE A 239 9.29 11.20 3.58
C ILE A 239 8.00 11.23 4.38
N MET A 240 6.90 11.42 3.67
CA MET A 240 5.53 11.27 4.19
C MET A 240 5.01 9.88 3.87
N VAL A 241 4.22 9.33 4.79
CA VAL A 241 3.65 7.98 4.67
C VAL A 241 2.12 8.06 4.60
N GLY A 242 1.54 7.43 3.58
CA GLY A 242 0.09 7.24 3.42
C GLY A 242 -0.27 5.78 3.19
N SER A 243 -1.55 5.45 3.18
CA SER A 243 -2.05 4.17 2.67
C SER A 243 -2.55 4.32 1.23
N LEU A 244 -2.36 3.29 0.40
CA LEU A 244 -2.86 3.25 -0.97
C LEU A 244 -4.37 3.50 -1.00
N GLU A 245 -5.10 2.82 -0.11
CA GLU A 245 -6.56 2.88 -0.02
C GLU A 245 -7.07 4.29 0.28
N ASP A 246 -6.43 5.01 1.21
CA ASP A 246 -6.80 6.39 1.51
C ASP A 246 -6.46 7.33 0.35
N VAL A 247 -5.33 7.12 -0.32
CA VAL A 247 -4.94 7.91 -1.49
C VAL A 247 -5.96 7.72 -2.61
N LEU A 248 -6.31 6.48 -2.94
CA LEU A 248 -7.31 6.17 -3.98
C LEU A 248 -8.68 6.75 -3.65
N LYS A 249 -9.15 6.56 -2.41
CA LYS A 249 -10.41 7.15 -1.94
C LYS A 249 -10.39 8.67 -2.07
N LYS A 250 -9.27 9.32 -1.72
CA LYS A 250 -9.12 10.77 -1.86
C LYS A 250 -9.10 11.20 -3.32
N MET A 251 -8.44 10.47 -4.22
CA MET A 251 -8.48 10.74 -5.66
C MET A 251 -9.91 10.70 -6.21
N GLU A 252 -10.72 9.73 -5.78
CA GLU A 252 -12.12 9.60 -6.22
C GLU A 252 -13.03 10.74 -5.75
N ILE A 253 -12.87 11.22 -4.51
CA ILE A 253 -13.75 12.26 -3.94
C ILE A 253 -13.25 13.68 -4.21
N SER A 254 -11.98 13.87 -4.56
CA SER A 254 -11.38 15.20 -4.72
C SER A 254 -11.81 15.87 -6.02
N GLN A 255 -12.05 17.17 -5.95
CA GLN A 255 -12.45 17.97 -7.11
C GLN A 255 -11.30 18.07 -8.11
N ARG A 256 -11.61 18.26 -9.40
CA ARG A 256 -10.59 18.61 -10.41
C ARG A 256 -9.82 19.87 -9.99
N HIS A 257 -8.53 19.95 -10.34
CA HIS A 257 -7.64 21.08 -10.04
C HIS A 257 -7.25 21.23 -8.56
N SER A 258 -7.43 20.17 -7.78
CA SER A 258 -7.00 20.10 -6.38
C SER A 258 -5.56 19.59 -6.22
N GLY A 259 -4.90 19.20 -7.33
CA GLY A 259 -3.55 18.65 -7.33
C GLY A 259 -3.51 17.12 -7.21
N TRP A 260 -4.65 16.48 -6.97
CA TRP A 260 -4.79 15.03 -6.96
C TRP A 260 -4.62 14.42 -8.36
N GLU A 261 -4.84 15.19 -9.42
CA GLU A 261 -4.52 14.79 -10.79
C GLU A 261 -3.01 14.76 -11.09
N ASP A 262 -2.18 15.39 -10.27
CA ASP A 262 -0.72 15.39 -10.47
C ASP A 262 -0.08 14.10 -9.95
N LEU A 263 -0.82 13.29 -9.18
CA LEU A 263 -0.29 12.06 -8.61
C LEU A 263 0.05 11.03 -9.70
N ILE A 264 1.19 10.36 -9.49
CA ILE A 264 1.60 9.21 -10.29
C ILE A 264 2.23 8.16 -9.37
N PHE A 265 1.72 6.93 -9.44
CA PHE A 265 2.31 5.83 -8.68
C PHE A 265 3.52 5.29 -9.43
N ILE A 266 4.63 5.12 -8.73
CA ILE A 266 5.88 4.60 -9.28
C ILE A 266 5.96 3.11 -8.93
N PRO A 267 5.96 2.21 -9.93
CA PRO A 267 6.06 0.79 -9.68
C PRO A 267 7.34 0.43 -8.92
N PRO A 268 7.30 -0.60 -8.04
CA PRO A 268 8.47 -1.06 -7.30
C PRO A 268 9.69 -1.28 -8.21
N GLY A 269 10.83 -0.67 -7.87
CA GLY A 269 12.09 -0.80 -8.60
C GLY A 269 12.25 0.08 -9.83
N LYS A 270 11.25 0.90 -10.18
CA LYS A 270 11.36 1.88 -11.26
C LYS A 270 11.73 3.27 -10.72
N SER A 271 12.46 4.05 -11.53
CA SER A 271 12.62 5.47 -11.28
C SER A 271 11.40 6.25 -11.79
N HIS A 272 11.06 7.37 -11.14
CA HIS A 272 9.95 8.20 -11.60
C HIS A 272 10.20 8.76 -13.01
N SER A 273 11.46 9.06 -13.35
CA SER A 273 11.82 9.64 -14.64
C SER A 273 11.54 8.68 -15.80
N GLN A 274 11.91 7.40 -15.63
CA GLN A 274 11.61 6.35 -16.61
C GLN A 274 10.10 6.12 -16.70
N HIS A 275 9.43 5.95 -15.57
CA HIS A 275 8.00 5.64 -15.56
C HIS A 275 7.14 6.77 -16.18
N ILE A 276 7.43 8.04 -15.84
CA ILE A 276 6.75 9.18 -16.46
C ILE A 276 7.00 9.20 -17.97
N GLN A 277 8.19 8.81 -18.45
CA GLN A 277 8.45 8.72 -19.88
C GLN A 277 7.62 7.62 -20.55
N ASP A 278 7.48 6.46 -19.92
CA ASP A 278 6.71 5.34 -20.45
C ASP A 278 5.21 5.69 -20.55
N VAL A 279 4.64 6.24 -19.47
CA VAL A 279 3.21 6.61 -19.40
C VAL A 279 2.88 7.80 -20.31
N THR A 280 3.85 8.66 -20.66
CA THR A 280 3.63 9.78 -21.60
C THR A 280 3.88 9.41 -23.06
N LYS A 281 4.31 8.18 -23.34
CA LYS A 281 4.46 7.63 -24.70
C LYS A 281 3.33 6.66 -25.06
N ALA A 282 2.76 5.99 -24.06
CA ALA A 282 1.55 5.16 -24.18
C ALA A 282 0.30 6.02 -24.45
#